data_AF-A0A350UIY7-F1
#
_entry.id   AF-A0A350UIY7-F1
#
_cell.length_a   1.000
_cell.length_b   1.000
_cell.length_c   1.000
_cell.angle_alpha   90.00
_cell.angle_beta   90.00
_cell.angle_gamma   90.00
#
_symmetry.space_group_name_H-M   'P 1'
#
loop_
_entity.id
_entity.type
_entity.pdbx_description
1 polymer ?
#
loop_
_entity_poly.entity_id
_entity_poly.type
_entity_poly.pdbx_seq_one_letter_code
_entity_poly.pdbx_strand_id
1 'polypeptide(L)'
;MFLLAPLVFLAAWQGPPAAKKRIAVKTRVGPVIPPPAPQPGPNDRLWIDADGNLAARGATTKSDQRALDLSFRRRVHVLPVVTATIRKVEDAYEYNYTVANQPDAQQWIHLFWVDALGPVETVQTPEYWSLVGINQDKPPISRAFIGRHATDSDVRERLVPGASATGFSIVSKSLPGLVAAHFSGHLDPDGNAEFANPALDTGDVKMSDWLRNEILERLNLDNNSAQVYILGPKIIPGGDLFTAVRNELALAARLHDFSPEKEQLLTMTMADSPDQVRTLLAEVAAKSSGFRSQFYRLMESHLLAH
;
A
#
# COMPACT_ATOMS: atom_id res chain seq x y z
N MET A 1 -0.08 -13.72 -84.86
CA MET A 1 0.62 -12.51 -84.41
C MET A 1 0.81 -12.66 -82.90
N PHE A 2 1.93 -13.23 -82.47
CA PHE A 2 2.26 -13.42 -81.06
C PHE A 2 3.73 -13.04 -80.87
N LEU A 3 3.97 -12.04 -80.02
CA LEU A 3 5.27 -11.52 -79.64
C LEU A 3 5.44 -11.80 -78.15
N LEU A 4 6.44 -12.59 -77.78
CA LEU A 4 7.00 -12.66 -76.43
C LEU A 4 8.49 -13.01 -76.59
N ALA A 5 9.35 -12.01 -76.43
CA ALA A 5 10.79 -12.14 -76.52
C ALA A 5 11.38 -12.54 -75.15
N PRO A 6 12.44 -13.38 -75.10
CA PRO A 6 12.98 -13.91 -73.86
C PRO A 6 14.14 -13.09 -73.29
N LEU A 7 14.27 -13.17 -71.96
CA LEU A 7 15.44 -12.73 -71.19
C LEU A 7 16.72 -13.46 -71.62
N VAL A 8 17.82 -12.71 -71.75
CA VAL A 8 19.18 -13.24 -71.84
C VAL A 8 19.93 -12.87 -70.56
N PHE A 9 20.44 -13.89 -69.87
CA PHE A 9 21.44 -13.80 -68.81
C PHE A 9 22.83 -13.68 -69.44
N LEU A 10 23.65 -12.74 -68.94
CA LEU A 10 25.11 -12.81 -69.07
C LEU A 10 25.73 -12.29 -67.77
N ALA A 11 26.47 -13.17 -67.11
CA ALA A 11 27.15 -12.94 -65.86
C ALA A 11 28.41 -12.09 -66.07
N ALA A 12 28.62 -11.09 -65.21
CA ALA A 12 29.91 -10.46 -65.00
C ALA A 12 30.38 -10.75 -63.57
N TRP A 13 31.50 -11.46 -63.48
CA TRP A 13 32.23 -11.80 -62.26
C TRP A 13 32.67 -10.51 -61.55
N GLN A 14 32.34 -10.35 -60.26
CA GLN A 14 32.91 -9.32 -59.39
C GLN A 14 33.68 -10.03 -58.26
N GLY A 15 34.97 -9.69 -58.13
CA GLY A 15 35.90 -10.27 -57.14
C GLY A 15 35.48 -10.03 -55.67
N PRO A 16 36.23 -10.59 -54.70
CA PRO A 16 35.85 -10.51 -53.30
C PRO A 16 35.75 -9.05 -52.83
N PRO A 17 34.69 -8.67 -52.10
CA PRO A 17 34.49 -7.29 -51.70
C PRO A 17 35.60 -6.84 -50.73
N ALA A 18 36.19 -5.70 -51.04
CA ALA A 18 37.13 -5.00 -50.16
C ALA A 18 36.52 -4.85 -48.76
N ALA A 19 37.26 -5.22 -47.72
CA ALA A 19 36.85 -5.12 -46.34
C ALA A 19 36.57 -3.64 -45.98
N LYS A 20 35.29 -3.24 -46.01
CA LYS A 20 34.86 -1.95 -45.47
C LYS A 20 35.16 -1.96 -43.98
N LYS A 21 36.13 -1.14 -43.54
CA LYS A 21 36.33 -0.82 -42.12
C LYS A 21 35.00 -0.35 -41.55
N ARG A 22 34.32 -1.22 -40.80
CA ARG A 22 33.15 -0.85 -40.00
C ARG A 22 33.64 0.11 -38.92
N ILE A 23 33.36 1.39 -39.08
CA ILE A 23 33.46 2.34 -37.98
C ILE A 23 32.34 1.95 -37.00
N ALA A 24 32.71 1.23 -35.94
CA ALA A 24 31.81 0.99 -34.83
C ALA A 24 31.66 2.31 -34.09
N VAL A 25 30.57 3.04 -34.36
CA VAL A 25 30.13 4.14 -33.49
C VAL A 25 29.67 3.49 -32.19
N LYS A 26 30.55 3.44 -31.19
CA LYS A 26 30.14 3.15 -29.81
C LYS A 26 29.38 4.37 -29.33
N THR A 27 28.06 4.36 -29.44
CA THR A 27 27.20 5.31 -28.73
C THR A 27 27.43 5.07 -27.24
N ARG A 28 28.26 5.89 -26.60
CA ARG A 28 28.24 6.00 -25.15
C ARG A 28 26.92 6.63 -24.79
N VAL A 29 25.95 5.81 -24.38
CA VAL A 29 24.82 6.29 -23.59
C VAL A 29 25.46 6.80 -22.30
N GLY A 30 25.68 8.11 -22.20
CA GLY A 30 26.04 8.74 -20.94
C GLY A 30 24.94 8.43 -19.91
N PRO A 31 25.22 8.54 -18.60
CA PRO A 31 24.17 8.38 -17.60
C PRO A 31 23.03 9.32 -17.99
N VAL A 32 21.83 8.77 -18.16
CA VAL A 32 20.61 9.58 -18.29
C VAL A 32 20.47 10.29 -16.97
N ILE A 33 20.95 11.54 -16.90
CA ILE A 33 20.73 12.38 -15.74
C ILE A 33 19.22 12.63 -15.72
N PRO A 34 18.50 12.15 -14.69
CA PRO A 34 17.08 12.43 -14.59
C PRO A 34 16.89 13.96 -14.61
N PRO A 35 15.85 14.49 -15.26
CA PRO A 35 15.55 15.90 -15.15
C PRO A 35 15.47 16.29 -13.67
N PRO A 36 15.93 17.49 -13.29
CA PRO A 36 15.83 17.95 -11.91
C PRO A 36 14.36 17.87 -11.46
N ALA A 37 14.15 17.48 -10.20
CA ALA A 37 12.81 17.44 -9.64
C ALA A 37 12.12 18.81 -9.87
N PRO A 38 10.85 18.82 -10.33
CA PRO A 38 10.09 20.05 -10.50
C PRO A 38 10.17 20.92 -9.24
N GLN A 39 10.28 22.23 -9.41
CA GLN A 39 10.35 23.17 -8.30
C GLN A 39 9.00 23.84 -8.07
N PRO A 40 8.65 24.18 -6.82
CA PRO A 40 7.41 24.90 -6.53
C PRO A 40 7.39 26.25 -7.24
N GLY A 41 6.25 26.58 -7.85
CA GLY A 41 5.95 27.91 -8.34
C GLY A 41 5.77 28.91 -7.19
N PRO A 42 5.81 30.23 -7.48
CA PRO A 42 5.79 31.27 -6.44
C PRO A 42 4.51 31.30 -5.59
N ASN A 43 3.40 30.79 -6.11
CA ASN A 43 2.11 30.76 -5.42
C ASN A 43 1.69 29.35 -4.99
N ASP A 44 2.54 28.34 -5.24
CA ASP A 44 2.20 26.95 -4.98
C ASP A 44 2.21 26.66 -3.48
N ARG A 45 1.10 26.15 -2.97
CA ARG A 45 0.95 25.76 -1.57
C ARG A 45 0.07 24.54 -1.47
N LEU A 46 0.36 23.68 -0.49
CA LEU A 46 -0.44 22.52 -0.15
C LEU A 46 -0.61 22.47 1.37
N TRP A 47 -1.83 22.18 1.80
CA TRP A 47 -2.15 22.01 3.21
C TRP A 47 -3.32 21.04 3.37
N ILE A 48 -3.53 20.56 4.59
CA ILE A 48 -4.75 19.84 4.95
C ILE A 48 -5.73 20.88 5.53
N ASP A 49 -6.93 20.96 4.97
CA ASP A 49 -7.95 21.89 5.46
C ASP A 49 -8.64 21.39 6.74
N ALA A 50 -9.55 22.20 7.29
CA ALA A 50 -10.24 21.89 8.54
C ALA A 50 -11.11 20.63 8.45
N ASP A 51 -11.54 20.26 7.25
CA ASP A 51 -12.33 19.06 6.98
C ASP A 51 -11.43 17.85 6.69
N GLY A 52 -10.10 18.00 6.82
CA GLY A 52 -9.11 16.96 6.59
C GLY A 52 -8.89 16.62 5.12
N ASN A 53 -9.38 17.44 4.19
CA ASN A 53 -9.15 17.29 2.75
C ASN A 53 -7.82 17.92 2.34
N LEU A 54 -7.32 17.55 1.16
CA LEU A 54 -6.11 18.16 0.61
C LEU A 54 -6.50 19.44 -0.09
N ALA A 55 -6.01 20.57 0.39
CA ALA A 55 -6.19 21.86 -0.25
C ALA A 55 -4.89 22.30 -0.95
N ALA A 56 -5.04 22.94 -2.11
CA ALA A 56 -3.94 23.40 -2.94
C ALA A 56 -4.20 24.82 -3.43
N ARG A 57 -3.15 25.66 -3.46
CA ARG A 57 -3.14 26.96 -4.12
C ARG A 57 -2.05 26.96 -5.17
N GLY A 58 -2.26 27.69 -6.28
CA GLY A 58 -1.24 27.94 -7.30
C GLY A 58 -1.68 27.57 -8.71
N ALA A 59 -2.78 26.80 -8.83
CA ALA A 59 -3.43 26.58 -10.11
C ALA A 59 -4.03 27.90 -10.63
N THR A 60 -4.05 28.11 -11.95
CA THR A 60 -4.64 29.28 -12.60
C THR A 60 -5.61 28.85 -13.68
N THR A 61 -6.61 29.67 -13.99
CA THR A 61 -7.42 29.43 -15.20
C THR A 61 -6.75 30.05 -16.42
N LYS A 62 -7.06 29.54 -17.62
CA LYS A 62 -6.60 30.18 -18.87
C LYS A 62 -7.10 31.63 -19.01
N SER A 63 -8.31 31.92 -18.53
CA SER A 63 -8.97 33.23 -18.65
C SER A 63 -8.58 34.22 -17.55
N ASP A 64 -8.36 33.74 -16.33
CA ASP A 64 -8.04 34.54 -15.15
C ASP A 64 -6.76 33.96 -14.54
N GLN A 65 -5.64 34.66 -14.76
CA GLN A 65 -4.29 34.30 -14.26
C GLN A 65 -4.16 34.39 -12.73
N ARG A 66 -5.28 34.52 -12.01
CA ARG A 66 -5.34 34.47 -10.56
C ARG A 66 -5.16 33.04 -10.07
N ALA A 67 -4.46 32.93 -8.94
CA ALA A 67 -4.32 31.66 -8.25
C ALA A 67 -5.67 31.21 -7.69
N LEU A 68 -6.03 29.97 -7.98
CA LEU A 68 -7.19 29.26 -7.49
C LEU A 68 -6.82 28.49 -6.23
N ASP A 69 -7.81 28.36 -5.34
CA ASP A 69 -7.79 27.39 -4.26
C ASP A 69 -8.60 26.16 -4.71
N LEU A 70 -7.95 25.01 -4.72
CA LEU A 70 -8.53 23.72 -5.03
C LEU A 70 -8.67 22.92 -3.73
N SER A 71 -9.75 22.15 -3.59
CA SER A 71 -9.89 21.18 -2.49
C SER A 71 -10.20 19.80 -3.06
N PHE A 72 -9.45 18.82 -2.59
CA PHE A 72 -9.50 17.43 -3.01
C PHE A 72 -9.93 16.55 -1.85
N ARG A 73 -11.11 15.94 -2.00
CA ARG A 73 -11.63 15.03 -0.98
C ARG A 73 -10.71 13.82 -0.85
N ARG A 74 -10.23 13.59 0.36
CA ARG A 74 -9.35 12.44 0.67
C ARG A 74 -10.18 11.20 0.97
N ARG A 75 -9.56 10.03 0.86
CA ARG A 75 -10.14 8.71 1.15
C ARG A 75 -9.73 8.20 2.54
N VAL A 76 -9.26 9.10 3.40
CA VAL A 76 -8.76 8.77 4.74
C VAL A 76 -9.84 8.90 5.82
N HIS A 77 -11.05 9.33 5.48
CA HIS A 77 -12.10 9.67 6.44
C HIS A 77 -12.93 8.43 6.86
N VAL A 78 -12.23 7.30 7.02
CA VAL A 78 -12.74 6.04 7.56
C VAL A 78 -12.09 5.80 8.91
N LEU A 79 -12.76 5.06 9.79
CA LEU A 79 -12.26 4.74 11.13
C LEU A 79 -12.28 3.21 11.32
N PRO A 80 -11.32 2.49 10.72
CA PRO A 80 -11.33 1.04 10.71
C PRO A 80 -10.98 0.48 12.09
N VAL A 81 -11.72 -0.53 12.53
CA VAL A 81 -11.37 -1.41 13.66
C VAL A 81 -11.27 -2.82 13.12
N VAL A 82 -10.14 -3.47 13.39
CA VAL A 82 -9.88 -4.81 12.87
C VAL A 82 -9.64 -5.76 14.03
N THR A 83 -10.34 -6.89 14.02
CA THR A 83 -10.06 -8.01 14.90
C THR A 83 -9.53 -9.17 14.06
N ALA A 84 -8.39 -9.74 14.47
CA ALA A 84 -7.78 -10.88 13.80
C ALA A 84 -7.95 -12.14 14.65
N THR A 85 -8.43 -13.22 14.02
CA THR A 85 -8.38 -14.58 14.56
C THR A 85 -7.38 -15.37 13.74
N ILE A 86 -6.37 -15.93 14.41
CA ILE A 86 -5.27 -16.63 13.75
C ILE A 86 -5.34 -18.10 14.10
N ARG A 87 -5.28 -18.95 13.08
CA ARG A 87 -5.27 -20.40 13.24
C ARG A 87 -4.12 -21.00 12.43
N LYS A 88 -3.40 -21.95 13.02
CA LYS A 88 -2.44 -22.77 12.27
C LYS A 88 -3.20 -23.79 11.42
N VAL A 89 -2.87 -23.87 10.13
CA VAL A 89 -3.47 -24.81 9.17
C VAL A 89 -2.30 -25.47 8.44
N GLU A 90 -2.08 -26.77 8.69
CA GLU A 90 -0.95 -27.53 8.16
C GLU A 90 0.42 -26.84 8.44
N ASP A 91 1.13 -26.42 7.39
CA ASP A 91 2.41 -25.71 7.43
C ASP A 91 2.28 -24.18 7.31
N ALA A 92 1.06 -23.65 7.37
CA ALA A 92 0.73 -22.23 7.21
C ALA A 92 -0.14 -21.70 8.36
N TYR A 93 -0.44 -20.39 8.28
CA TYR A 93 -1.35 -19.69 9.17
C TYR A 93 -2.46 -19.05 8.36
N GLU A 94 -3.68 -19.23 8.85
CA GLU A 94 -4.87 -18.56 8.37
C GLU A 94 -5.19 -17.37 9.27
N TYR A 95 -5.30 -16.20 8.65
CA TYR A 95 -5.60 -14.93 9.28
C TYR A 95 -7.01 -14.50 8.89
N ASN A 96 -7.97 -14.71 9.79
CA ASN A 96 -9.35 -14.31 9.60
C ASN A 96 -9.61 -12.95 10.25
N TYR A 97 -10.01 -11.97 9.45
CA TYR A 97 -10.28 -10.61 9.88
C TYR A 97 -11.78 -10.34 9.95
N THR A 98 -12.17 -9.66 11.03
CA THR A 98 -13.41 -8.90 11.11
C THR A 98 -13.06 -7.44 11.02
N VAL A 99 -13.62 -6.74 10.03
CA VAL A 99 -13.40 -5.32 9.78
C VAL A 99 -14.69 -4.58 10.12
N ALA A 100 -14.57 -3.56 10.97
CA ALA A 100 -15.64 -2.63 11.28
C ALA A 100 -15.21 -1.20 10.92
N ASN A 101 -16.18 -0.35 10.62
CA ASN A 101 -15.97 1.08 10.47
C ASN A 101 -16.68 1.78 11.63
N GLN A 102 -15.99 2.61 12.40
CA GLN A 102 -16.59 3.20 13.60
C GLN A 102 -17.75 4.15 13.22
N PRO A 103 -18.75 4.33 14.10
CA PRO A 103 -19.94 5.15 13.81
C PRO A 103 -19.65 6.62 13.46
N ASP A 104 -18.51 7.15 13.90
CA ASP A 104 -18.03 8.51 13.70
C ASP A 104 -17.23 8.70 12.39
N ALA A 105 -17.06 7.63 11.59
CA ALA A 105 -16.46 7.74 10.27
C ALA A 105 -17.33 8.60 9.32
N GLN A 106 -16.68 9.27 8.36
CA GLN A 106 -17.39 10.12 7.38
C GLN A 106 -17.51 9.45 5.99
N GLN A 107 -16.82 8.33 5.80
CA GLN A 107 -16.83 7.54 4.57
C GLN A 107 -17.08 6.08 4.91
N TRP A 108 -17.65 5.35 3.96
CA TRP A 108 -17.67 3.90 4.00
C TRP A 108 -16.36 3.33 3.45
N ILE A 109 -15.89 2.21 4.00
CA ILE A 109 -14.67 1.53 3.56
C ILE A 109 -14.96 0.83 2.23
N HIS A 110 -14.27 1.24 1.15
CA HIS A 110 -14.46 0.65 -0.18
C HIS A 110 -13.40 -0.40 -0.53
N LEU A 111 -12.20 -0.22 -0.01
CA LEU A 111 -11.02 -1.04 -0.30
C LEU A 111 -10.17 -1.08 0.96
N PHE A 112 -9.61 -2.24 1.26
CA PHE A 112 -8.53 -2.34 2.23
C PHE A 112 -7.50 -3.37 1.78
N TRP A 113 -6.29 -3.27 2.34
CA TRP A 113 -5.25 -4.25 2.10
C TRP A 113 -4.36 -4.42 3.34
N VAL A 114 -3.69 -5.56 3.39
CA VAL A 114 -2.76 -5.92 4.46
C VAL A 114 -1.37 -6.06 3.85
N ASP A 115 -0.39 -5.39 4.46
CA ASP A 115 1.03 -5.57 4.12
C ASP A 115 1.53 -6.88 4.75
N ALA A 116 1.70 -7.92 3.94
CA ALA A 116 2.21 -9.22 4.38
C ALA A 116 3.70 -9.36 4.04
N LEU A 117 4.51 -9.89 4.96
CA LEU A 117 5.86 -10.33 4.63
C LEU A 117 5.79 -11.74 4.03
N GLY A 118 6.36 -11.93 2.83
CA GLY A 118 6.29 -13.17 2.08
C GLY A 118 5.01 -13.29 1.23
N PRO A 119 4.86 -14.39 0.48
CA PRO A 119 3.70 -14.60 -0.36
C PRO A 119 2.42 -14.80 0.47
N VAL A 120 1.32 -14.27 -0.05
CA VAL A 120 -0.04 -14.63 0.34
C VAL A 120 -0.51 -15.72 -0.62
N GLU A 121 -0.94 -16.86 -0.09
CA GLU A 121 -1.27 -18.05 -0.88
C GLU A 121 -2.74 -18.13 -1.26
N THR A 122 -3.63 -17.68 -0.37
CA THR A 122 -5.08 -17.71 -0.60
C THR A 122 -5.72 -16.53 0.09
N VAL A 123 -6.73 -15.94 -0.56
CA VAL A 123 -7.57 -14.91 0.02
C VAL A 123 -9.03 -15.31 -0.15
N GLN A 124 -9.78 -15.33 0.95
CA GLN A 124 -11.24 -15.47 0.94
C GLN A 124 -11.88 -14.16 1.40
N THR A 125 -13.02 -13.85 0.82
CA THR A 125 -13.75 -12.61 1.10
C THR A 125 -15.21 -12.93 1.40
N PRO A 126 -15.88 -12.15 2.26
CA PRO A 126 -17.30 -12.28 2.49
C PRO A 126 -18.10 -11.99 1.23
N GLU A 127 -19.39 -12.35 1.27
CA GLU A 127 -20.35 -12.03 0.22
C GLU A 127 -20.26 -10.53 -0.12
N TYR A 128 -20.26 -10.21 -1.41
CA TYR A 128 -20.11 -8.84 -1.95
C TYR A 128 -18.73 -8.19 -1.85
N TRP A 129 -17.72 -8.90 -1.34
CA TRP A 129 -16.33 -8.48 -1.37
C TRP A 129 -15.53 -9.35 -2.33
N SER A 130 -14.49 -8.77 -2.92
CA SER A 130 -13.65 -9.44 -3.90
C SER A 130 -12.17 -9.15 -3.67
N LEU A 131 -11.32 -10.14 -3.99
CA LEU A 131 -9.90 -9.91 -4.18
C LEU A 131 -9.72 -9.11 -5.47
N VAL A 132 -9.34 -7.84 -5.35
CA VAL A 132 -9.08 -6.93 -6.48
C VAL A 132 -7.73 -7.28 -7.12
N GLY A 133 -6.76 -7.71 -6.32
CA GLY A 133 -5.47 -8.17 -6.81
C GLY A 133 -4.47 -8.43 -5.69
N ILE A 134 -3.36 -9.06 -6.05
CA ILE A 134 -2.20 -9.22 -5.16
C ILE A 134 -1.02 -8.52 -5.82
N ASN A 135 -0.49 -7.49 -5.17
CA ASN A 135 0.73 -6.84 -5.63
C ASN A 135 1.93 -7.50 -4.94
N GLN A 136 2.90 -7.96 -5.75
CA GLN A 136 4.18 -8.53 -5.29
C GLN A 136 5.37 -7.73 -5.81
N ASP A 137 5.13 -6.51 -6.33
CA ASP A 137 6.09 -5.68 -7.06
C ASP A 137 7.17 -5.09 -6.14
N LYS A 138 7.00 -5.19 -4.81
CA LYS A 138 7.98 -4.80 -3.79
C LYS A 138 8.33 -5.96 -2.85
N PRO A 139 8.98 -7.04 -3.34
CA PRO A 139 9.48 -8.10 -2.47
C PRO A 139 10.36 -7.51 -1.37
N PRO A 140 10.28 -7.98 -0.12
CA PRO A 140 9.56 -9.17 0.34
C PRO A 140 8.09 -8.94 0.73
N ILE A 141 7.50 -7.77 0.46
CA ILE A 141 6.13 -7.45 0.88
C ILE A 141 5.14 -7.81 -0.21
N SER A 142 4.14 -8.61 0.14
CA SER A 142 2.95 -8.84 -0.68
C SER A 142 1.78 -8.02 -0.13
N ARG A 143 0.96 -7.45 -1.01
CA ARG A 143 -0.27 -6.75 -0.63
C ARG A 143 -1.47 -7.43 -1.26
N ALA A 144 -2.39 -7.93 -0.44
CA ALA A 144 -3.68 -8.44 -0.90
C ALA A 144 -4.73 -7.32 -0.84
N PHE A 145 -5.18 -6.84 -2.00
CA PHE A 145 -6.19 -5.79 -2.11
C PHE A 145 -7.58 -6.41 -2.11
N ILE A 146 -8.34 -6.14 -1.06
CA ILE A 146 -9.70 -6.64 -0.87
C ILE A 146 -10.65 -5.47 -0.95
N GLY A 147 -11.49 -5.46 -1.96
CA GLY A 147 -12.36 -4.34 -2.27
C GLY A 147 -13.73 -4.79 -2.69
N ARG A 148 -14.67 -3.86 -2.59
CA ARG A 148 -15.98 -3.98 -3.18
C ARG A 148 -16.04 -3.19 -4.48
N HIS A 149 -16.75 -3.71 -5.46
CA HIS A 149 -17.01 -2.96 -6.69
C HIS A 149 -17.76 -1.66 -6.37
N ALA A 150 -17.17 -0.53 -6.76
CA ALA A 150 -17.67 0.81 -6.48
C ALA A 150 -19.07 1.11 -7.06
N THR A 151 -19.51 0.33 -8.04
CA THR A 151 -20.80 0.48 -8.74
C THR A 151 -21.94 -0.34 -8.12
N ASP A 152 -21.67 -1.04 -7.03
CA ASP A 152 -22.68 -1.87 -6.38
C ASP A 152 -23.70 -0.99 -5.64
N SER A 153 -24.95 -1.05 -6.10
CA SER A 153 -26.05 -0.22 -5.60
C SER A 153 -26.57 -0.66 -4.24
N ASP A 154 -26.20 -1.86 -3.77
CA ASP A 154 -26.64 -2.31 -2.45
C ASP A 154 -25.84 -1.66 -1.32
N VAL A 155 -26.47 -0.70 -0.66
CA VAL A 155 -25.90 0.05 0.46
C VAL A 155 -25.84 -0.79 1.74
N ARG A 156 -26.70 -1.83 1.89
CA ARG A 156 -26.84 -2.60 3.14
C ARG A 156 -25.59 -3.41 3.48
N GLU A 157 -24.83 -3.75 2.47
CA GLU A 157 -23.68 -4.64 2.57
C GLU A 157 -22.36 -3.84 2.56
N ARG A 158 -22.41 -2.51 2.47
CA ARG A 158 -21.24 -1.62 2.55
C ARG A 158 -20.75 -1.53 3.99
N LEU A 159 -19.44 -1.38 4.17
CA LEU A 159 -18.85 -1.02 5.47
C LEU A 159 -19.04 0.49 5.76
N VAL A 160 -20.30 0.91 5.82
CA VAL A 160 -20.72 2.26 6.25
C VAL A 160 -20.33 2.51 7.71
N PRO A 161 -20.29 3.78 8.16
CA PRO A 161 -20.06 4.08 9.58
C PRO A 161 -21.00 3.26 10.49
N GLY A 162 -20.42 2.53 11.44
CA GLY A 162 -21.12 1.64 12.36
C GLY A 162 -21.32 0.19 11.88
N ALA A 163 -21.02 -0.12 10.62
CA ALA A 163 -21.14 -1.47 10.07
C ALA A 163 -19.87 -2.32 10.29
N SER A 164 -20.03 -3.64 10.25
CA SER A 164 -18.94 -4.61 10.30
C SER A 164 -19.16 -5.78 9.36
N ALA A 165 -18.08 -6.40 8.91
CA ALA A 165 -18.08 -7.59 8.09
C ALA A 165 -16.97 -8.53 8.57
N THR A 166 -17.24 -9.83 8.49
CA THR A 166 -16.33 -10.91 8.92
C THR A 166 -16.07 -11.86 7.77
N GLY A 167 -15.07 -12.72 7.90
CA GLY A 167 -14.74 -13.73 6.87
C GLY A 167 -13.76 -13.24 5.80
N PHE A 168 -13.02 -12.16 6.07
CA PHE A 168 -11.85 -11.82 5.27
C PHE A 168 -10.68 -12.70 5.69
N SER A 169 -10.31 -13.70 4.89
CA SER A 169 -9.26 -14.65 5.25
C SER A 169 -8.05 -14.49 4.34
N ILE A 170 -6.84 -14.51 4.92
CA ILE A 170 -5.56 -14.56 4.22
C ILE A 170 -4.80 -15.78 4.72
N VAL A 171 -4.25 -16.59 3.82
CA VAL A 171 -3.36 -17.72 4.16
C VAL A 171 -1.92 -17.36 3.80
N SER A 172 -0.99 -17.58 4.73
CA SER A 172 0.44 -17.38 4.50
C SER A 172 1.27 -18.29 5.40
N LYS A 173 2.45 -18.69 4.93
CA LYS A 173 3.43 -19.45 5.73
C LYS A 173 4.11 -18.59 6.79
N SER A 174 4.11 -17.27 6.62
CA SER A 174 4.72 -16.35 7.59
C SER A 174 4.04 -16.47 8.96
N LEU A 175 4.84 -16.41 10.01
CA LEU A 175 4.39 -16.36 11.39
C LEU A 175 3.70 -15.01 11.67
N PRO A 176 2.70 -14.99 12.57
CA PRO A 176 1.99 -13.75 12.91
C PRO A 176 2.87 -12.69 13.59
N GLY A 177 2.68 -11.43 13.21
CA GLY A 177 3.26 -10.25 13.86
C GLY A 177 2.47 -8.97 13.51
N LEU A 178 2.97 -7.81 13.91
CA LEU A 178 2.36 -6.51 13.61
C LEU A 178 2.59 -6.14 12.15
N VAL A 179 1.49 -5.95 11.44
CA VAL A 179 1.46 -5.48 10.06
C VAL A 179 0.61 -4.23 9.94
N ALA A 180 0.92 -3.42 8.93
CA ALA A 180 0.06 -2.34 8.53
C ALA A 180 -1.12 -2.90 7.72
N ALA A 181 -2.33 -2.49 8.10
CA ALA A 181 -3.51 -2.60 7.28
C ALA A 181 -3.98 -1.21 6.90
N HIS A 182 -4.37 -1.06 5.65
CA HIS A 182 -4.69 0.23 5.05
C HIS A 182 -6.12 0.18 4.53
N PHE A 183 -6.86 1.27 4.71
CA PHE A 183 -8.28 1.36 4.43
C PHE A 183 -8.56 2.63 3.64
N SER A 184 -9.26 2.48 2.53
CA SER A 184 -9.61 3.57 1.63
C SER A 184 -11.13 3.78 1.62
N GLY A 185 -11.53 4.99 1.95
CA GLY A 185 -12.90 5.46 1.84
C GLY A 185 -13.37 5.56 0.39
N HIS A 186 -14.67 5.40 0.19
CA HIS A 186 -15.29 5.69 -1.09
C HIS A 186 -15.40 7.21 -1.31
N LEU A 187 -15.28 7.61 -2.58
CA LEU A 187 -15.65 8.94 -3.05
C LEU A 187 -16.84 8.75 -3.99
N ASP A 188 -18.00 9.27 -3.62
CA ASP A 188 -19.18 9.21 -4.49
C ASP A 188 -18.87 9.98 -5.78
N PRO A 189 -19.15 9.41 -6.97
CA PRO A 189 -18.93 10.10 -8.23
C PRO A 189 -19.75 11.39 -8.37
N ASP A 190 -20.89 11.48 -7.68
CA ASP A 190 -21.86 12.58 -7.83
C ASP A 190 -21.67 13.72 -6.80
N GLY A 191 -20.77 13.56 -5.82
CA GLY A 191 -20.62 14.47 -4.68
C GLY A 191 -19.62 15.61 -4.84
N ASN A 192 -19.44 16.13 -6.07
CA ASN A 192 -18.40 17.07 -6.56
C ASN A 192 -17.30 16.36 -7.37
N ALA A 193 -17.67 15.97 -8.58
CA ALA A 193 -16.78 15.50 -9.63
C ALA A 193 -15.76 16.55 -10.12
N GLU A 194 -15.81 17.80 -9.64
CA GLU A 194 -14.91 18.84 -10.14
C GLU A 194 -13.43 18.52 -9.88
N PHE A 195 -13.10 17.67 -8.88
CA PHE A 195 -11.71 17.29 -8.59
C PHE A 195 -11.50 15.85 -8.09
N ALA A 196 -12.49 14.96 -8.24
CA ALA A 196 -12.45 13.58 -7.72
C ALA A 196 -11.45 12.65 -8.42
N ASN A 197 -10.87 13.09 -9.53
CA ASN A 197 -9.83 12.38 -10.26
C ASN A 197 -8.68 13.37 -10.54
N PRO A 198 -7.46 13.12 -10.05
CA PRO A 198 -6.31 13.98 -10.33
C PRO A 198 -5.78 13.81 -11.78
N ALA A 199 -6.65 13.45 -12.72
CA ALA A 199 -6.52 13.90 -14.10
C ALA A 199 -6.75 15.43 -14.13
N LEU A 200 -5.83 16.16 -13.50
CA LEU A 200 -5.79 17.61 -13.27
C LEU A 200 -5.64 18.42 -14.58
N ASP A 201 -5.81 17.76 -15.72
CA ASP A 201 -5.83 18.34 -17.05
C ASP A 201 -7.28 18.53 -17.50
N THR A 202 -8.06 19.26 -16.70
CA THR A 202 -9.20 19.95 -17.28
C THR A 202 -8.61 21.06 -18.14
N GLY A 203 -9.01 21.14 -19.41
CA GLY A 203 -8.39 22.04 -20.39
C GLY A 203 -8.35 23.53 -19.97
N ASP A 204 -9.00 23.91 -18.87
CA ASP A 204 -9.13 25.27 -18.37
C ASP A 204 -8.24 25.59 -17.17
N VAL A 205 -7.67 24.59 -16.48
CA VAL A 205 -6.83 24.77 -15.28
C VAL A 205 -5.37 24.43 -15.59
N LYS A 206 -4.45 25.35 -15.28
CA LYS A 206 -3.00 25.15 -15.38
C LYS A 206 -2.40 25.15 -13.98
N MET A 207 -1.46 24.23 -13.72
CA MET A 207 -0.67 24.21 -12.49
C MET A 207 0.76 23.80 -12.80
N SER A 208 1.70 24.12 -11.91
CA SER A 208 3.07 23.67 -12.05
C SER A 208 3.17 22.15 -11.99
N ASP A 209 4.20 21.58 -12.63
CA ASP A 209 4.48 20.15 -12.54
C ASP A 209 4.77 19.72 -11.10
N TRP A 210 5.36 20.61 -10.29
CA TRP A 210 5.58 20.37 -8.87
C TRP A 210 4.26 20.20 -8.12
N LEU A 211 3.34 21.16 -8.24
CA LEU A 211 2.06 21.13 -7.55
C LEU A 211 1.22 19.91 -7.98
N ARG A 212 1.22 19.60 -9.28
CA ARG A 212 0.58 18.40 -9.83
C ARG A 212 1.13 17.12 -9.20
N ASN A 213 2.46 16.95 -9.19
CA ASN A 213 3.10 15.76 -8.66
C ASN A 213 2.87 15.61 -7.16
N GLU A 214 2.92 16.71 -6.41
CA GLU A 214 2.69 16.71 -4.97
C GLU A 214 1.24 16.41 -4.59
N ILE A 215 0.27 16.83 -5.42
CA ILE A 215 -1.14 16.43 -5.28
C ILE A 215 -1.29 14.94 -5.59
N LEU A 216 -0.75 14.48 -6.73
CA LEU A 216 -0.80 13.07 -7.13
C LEU A 216 -0.17 12.17 -6.08
N GLU A 217 0.97 12.56 -5.51
CA GLU A 217 1.64 11.81 -4.45
C GLU A 217 0.81 11.75 -3.18
N ARG A 218 0.21 12.86 -2.72
CA ARG A 218 -0.64 12.87 -1.53
C ARG A 218 -1.98 12.14 -1.72
N LEU A 219 -2.48 12.08 -2.95
CA LEU A 219 -3.73 11.41 -3.30
C LEU A 219 -3.52 9.99 -3.81
N ASN A 220 -2.26 9.52 -3.93
CA ASN A 220 -1.96 8.14 -4.26
C ASN A 220 -2.53 7.20 -3.20
N LEU A 221 -2.73 5.94 -3.57
CA LEU A 221 -3.47 4.99 -2.72
C LEU A 221 -2.83 4.82 -1.33
N ASP A 222 -1.50 4.73 -1.25
CA ASP A 222 -0.77 4.53 0.00
C ASP A 222 -0.85 5.73 0.95
N ASN A 223 -0.81 6.96 0.41
CA ASN A 223 -0.85 8.20 1.19
C ASN A 223 -2.29 8.70 1.46
N ASN A 224 -3.26 8.11 0.76
CA ASN A 224 -4.68 8.45 0.81
C ASN A 224 -5.52 7.29 1.39
N SER A 225 -4.95 6.59 2.36
CA SER A 225 -5.65 5.58 3.17
C SER A 225 -5.45 5.82 4.66
N ALA A 226 -6.43 5.43 5.46
CA ALA A 226 -6.24 5.27 6.90
C ALA A 226 -5.40 4.03 7.16
N GLN A 227 -4.42 4.13 8.06
CA GLN A 227 -3.54 3.02 8.43
C GLN A 227 -3.79 2.62 9.88
N VAL A 228 -3.92 1.32 10.13
CA VAL A 228 -3.95 0.74 11.47
C VAL A 228 -2.98 -0.44 11.56
N TYR A 229 -2.50 -0.74 12.76
CA TYR A 229 -1.69 -1.93 13.00
C TYR A 229 -2.55 -3.08 13.48
N ILE A 230 -2.36 -4.25 12.87
CA ILE A 230 -3.11 -5.47 13.16
C ILE A 230 -2.15 -6.66 13.28
N LEU A 231 -2.65 -7.81 13.74
CA LEU A 231 -1.90 -9.06 13.66
C LEU A 231 -2.05 -9.68 12.26
N GLY A 232 -0.96 -9.90 11.55
CA GLY A 232 -0.94 -10.46 10.21
C GLY A 232 0.37 -11.18 9.86
N PRO A 233 0.55 -11.61 8.60
CA PRO A 233 1.72 -12.37 8.19
C PRO A 233 2.98 -11.48 8.18
N LYS A 234 3.93 -11.72 9.07
CA LYS A 234 5.08 -10.81 9.26
C LYS A 234 6.42 -11.47 9.50
N ILE A 235 6.48 -12.57 10.24
CA ILE A 235 7.76 -13.15 10.67
C ILE A 235 8.09 -14.36 9.77
N ILE A 236 9.29 -14.42 9.22
CA ILE A 236 9.70 -15.53 8.33
C ILE A 236 9.96 -16.79 9.18
N PRO A 237 9.33 -17.93 8.88
CA PRO A 237 9.59 -19.19 9.61
C PRO A 237 11.04 -19.66 9.43
N GLY A 238 11.61 -20.24 10.48
CA GLY A 238 12.98 -20.79 10.45
C GLY A 238 14.11 -19.74 10.48
N GLY A 239 13.78 -18.45 10.59
CA GLY A 239 14.74 -17.38 10.87
C GLY A 239 15.07 -17.23 12.36
N ASP A 240 15.83 -16.19 12.70
CA ASP A 240 16.10 -15.80 14.08
C ASP A 240 14.84 -15.20 14.73
N LEU A 241 14.05 -16.05 15.39
CA LEU A 241 12.82 -15.64 16.06
C LEU A 241 13.06 -14.68 17.22
N PHE A 242 14.21 -14.76 17.90
CA PHE A 242 14.51 -13.87 19.01
C PHE A 242 14.71 -12.43 18.51
N THR A 243 15.49 -12.27 17.44
CA THR A 243 15.64 -10.98 16.77
C THR A 243 14.32 -10.49 16.18
N ALA A 244 13.53 -11.38 15.57
CA ALA A 244 12.22 -11.02 15.02
C ALA A 244 11.27 -10.48 16.11
N VAL A 245 11.16 -11.18 17.25
CA VAL A 245 10.34 -10.73 18.38
C VAL A 245 10.85 -9.39 18.92
N ARG A 246 12.16 -9.18 19.06
CA ARG A 246 12.71 -7.88 19.49
C ARG A 246 12.34 -6.75 18.52
N ASN A 247 12.34 -7.00 17.21
CA ASN A 247 11.92 -6.01 16.22
C ASN A 247 10.43 -5.65 16.34
N GLU A 248 9.58 -6.65 16.59
CA GLU A 248 8.15 -6.45 16.82
C GLU A 248 7.89 -5.63 18.10
N LEU A 249 8.62 -5.88 19.17
CA LEU A 249 8.53 -5.09 20.40
C LEU A 249 9.01 -3.65 20.20
N ALA A 250 10.08 -3.45 19.42
CA ALA A 250 10.58 -2.13 19.07
C ALA A 250 9.59 -1.33 18.22
N LEU A 251 8.88 -2.01 17.30
CA LEU A 251 7.78 -1.41 16.55
C LEU A 251 6.62 -1.05 17.49
N ALA A 252 6.15 -2.00 18.29
CA ALA A 252 5.06 -1.79 19.25
C ALA A 252 5.32 -0.59 20.16
N ALA A 253 6.54 -0.43 20.69
CA ALA A 253 6.92 0.69 21.56
C ALA A 253 6.79 2.08 20.90
N ARG A 254 6.68 2.17 19.57
CA ARG A 254 6.48 3.42 18.81
C ARG A 254 5.01 3.71 18.52
N LEU A 255 4.13 2.74 18.74
CA LEU A 255 2.71 2.85 18.43
C LEU A 255 1.95 3.40 19.64
N HIS A 256 1.00 4.29 19.36
CA HIS A 256 0.19 4.93 20.40
C HIS A 256 -0.56 3.91 21.28
N ASP A 257 -1.07 2.83 20.69
CA ASP A 257 -1.86 1.80 21.38
C ASP A 257 -1.10 1.06 22.50
N PHE A 258 0.24 1.07 22.42
CA PHE A 258 1.17 0.43 23.35
C PHE A 258 1.88 1.43 24.27
N SER A 259 1.48 2.71 24.26
CA SER A 259 2.06 3.74 25.13
C SER A 259 2.09 3.35 26.62
N PRO A 260 1.07 2.67 27.20
CA PRO A 260 1.10 2.31 28.62
C PRO A 260 2.26 1.36 29.00
N GLU A 261 2.72 0.54 28.05
CA GLU A 261 3.76 -0.46 28.27
C GLU A 261 5.10 -0.12 27.58
N LYS A 262 5.23 1.10 27.03
CA LYS A 262 6.35 1.51 26.17
C LYS A 262 7.73 1.21 26.77
N GLU A 263 7.95 1.60 28.02
CA GLU A 263 9.25 1.42 28.68
C GLU A 263 9.58 -0.06 28.92
N GLN A 264 8.58 -0.88 29.27
CA GLN A 264 8.78 -2.33 29.40
C GLN A 264 9.14 -2.95 28.05
N LEU A 265 8.48 -2.53 26.95
CA LEU A 265 8.79 -3.02 25.61
C LEU A 265 10.22 -2.65 25.20
N LEU A 266 10.63 -1.39 25.40
CA LEU A 266 12.02 -0.97 25.12
C LEU A 266 13.04 -1.76 25.96
N THR A 267 12.72 -2.05 27.22
CA THR A 267 13.58 -2.90 28.06
C THR A 267 13.73 -4.32 27.49
N MET A 268 12.63 -4.94 27.06
CA MET A 268 12.66 -6.26 26.42
C MET A 268 13.47 -6.24 25.12
N THR A 269 13.47 -5.12 24.38
CA THR A 269 14.30 -4.98 23.16
C THR A 269 15.79 -4.94 23.44
N MET A 270 16.24 -4.80 24.69
CA MET A 270 17.65 -4.81 25.10
C MET A 270 18.05 -6.11 25.83
N ALA A 271 17.11 -7.02 26.08
CA ALA A 271 17.40 -8.28 26.76
C ALA A 271 18.32 -9.18 25.91
N ASP A 272 19.21 -9.90 26.59
CA ASP A 272 20.20 -10.79 25.97
C ASP A 272 19.72 -12.25 25.86
N SER A 273 18.58 -12.57 26.49
CA SER A 273 18.06 -13.94 26.55
C SER A 273 16.59 -14.05 26.11
N PRO A 274 16.23 -15.05 25.27
CA PRO A 274 14.85 -15.37 24.94
C PRO A 274 13.99 -15.68 26.18
N ASP A 275 14.53 -16.39 27.18
CA ASP A 275 13.78 -16.74 28.39
C ASP A 275 13.42 -15.50 29.23
N GLN A 276 14.31 -14.50 29.25
CA GLN A 276 14.06 -13.24 29.92
C GLN A 276 12.92 -12.48 29.24
N VAL A 277 12.97 -12.37 27.91
CA VAL A 277 11.90 -11.72 27.12
C VAL A 277 10.59 -12.46 27.28
N ARG A 278 10.59 -13.80 27.25
CA ARG A 278 9.40 -14.62 27.45
C ARG A 278 8.74 -14.35 28.81
N THR A 279 9.54 -14.33 29.89
CA THR A 279 9.02 -14.08 31.25
C THR A 279 8.37 -12.70 31.34
N LEU A 280 9.05 -11.66 30.81
CA LEU A 280 8.53 -10.30 30.78
C LEU A 280 7.27 -10.16 29.91
N LEU A 281 7.20 -10.89 28.79
CA LEU A 281 6.02 -10.97 27.93
C LEU A 281 4.82 -11.57 28.66
N ALA A 282 5.00 -12.67 29.38
CA ALA A 282 3.95 -13.29 30.17
C ALA A 282 3.41 -12.33 31.26
N GLU A 283 4.32 -11.64 31.96
CA GLU A 283 3.95 -10.67 32.99
C GLU A 283 3.15 -9.48 32.44
N VAL A 284 3.57 -8.93 31.30
CA VAL A 284 2.86 -7.80 30.69
C VAL A 284 1.55 -8.24 30.07
N ALA A 285 1.50 -9.43 29.44
CA ALA A 285 0.29 -10.02 28.89
C ALA A 285 -0.80 -10.25 29.94
N ALA A 286 -0.42 -10.57 31.18
CA ALA A 286 -1.33 -10.76 32.30
C ALA A 286 -1.95 -9.45 32.81
N LYS A 287 -1.29 -8.31 32.58
CA LYS A 287 -1.73 -6.97 33.02
C LYS A 287 -2.43 -6.18 31.92
N SER A 288 -2.23 -6.57 30.66
CA SER A 288 -2.86 -5.94 29.50
C SER A 288 -4.15 -6.65 29.08
N SER A 289 -4.97 -6.00 28.25
CA SER A 289 -6.23 -6.53 27.74
C SER A 289 -6.36 -6.33 26.22
N GLY A 290 -7.34 -7.00 25.61
CA GLY A 290 -7.66 -6.86 24.19
C GLY A 290 -6.47 -7.16 23.26
N PHE A 291 -6.29 -6.31 22.25
CA PHE A 291 -5.26 -6.44 21.22
C PHE A 291 -3.84 -6.54 21.79
N ARG A 292 -3.49 -5.74 22.82
CA ARG A 292 -2.16 -5.78 23.44
C ARG A 292 -1.85 -7.14 24.06
N SER A 293 -2.80 -7.68 24.85
CA SER A 293 -2.62 -8.99 25.48
C SER A 293 -2.47 -10.10 24.43
N GLN A 294 -3.25 -10.04 23.34
CA GLN A 294 -3.10 -10.97 22.21
C GLN A 294 -1.73 -10.88 21.55
N PHE A 295 -1.25 -9.66 21.29
CA PHE A 295 0.09 -9.43 20.73
C PHE A 295 1.19 -9.99 21.64
N TYR A 296 1.16 -9.72 22.95
CA TYR A 296 2.19 -10.19 23.87
C TYR A 296 2.24 -11.71 23.99
N ARG A 297 1.07 -12.37 24.11
CA ARG A 297 0.99 -13.84 24.13
C ARG A 297 1.47 -14.46 22.82
N LEU A 298 1.20 -13.80 21.71
CA LEU A 298 1.69 -14.25 20.41
C LEU A 298 3.23 -14.17 20.36
N MET A 299 3.82 -13.03 20.76
CA MET A 299 5.27 -12.89 20.83
C MET A 299 5.90 -13.91 21.78
N GLU A 300 5.25 -14.18 22.91
CA GLU A 300 5.68 -15.20 23.88
C GLU A 300 5.70 -16.60 23.22
N SER A 301 4.64 -16.93 22.46
CA SER A 301 4.52 -18.23 21.79
C SER A 301 5.61 -18.48 20.75
N HIS A 302 6.09 -17.44 20.07
CA HIS A 302 7.21 -17.56 19.11
C HIS A 302 8.51 -17.95 19.79
N LEU A 303 8.70 -17.58 21.06
CA LEU A 303 9.87 -17.93 21.85
C LEU A 303 9.74 -19.30 22.56
N LEU A 304 8.55 -19.91 22.56
CA LEU A 304 8.30 -21.25 23.14
C LEU A 304 8.51 -22.39 22.13
N ALA A 305 8.47 -22.10 20.83
CA ALA A 305 8.51 -23.12 19.78
C ALA A 305 9.91 -23.76 19.55
N HIS A 306 10.91 -23.42 20.40
CA HIS A 306 12.29 -23.91 20.32
C HIS A 306 12.84 -24.22 21.71
#